data_AF-A0A7V4QB81-F1
#
_entry.id   AF-A0A7V4QB81-F1
#
_cell.length_a   1.000
_cell.length_b   1.000
_cell.length_c   1.000
_cell.angle_alpha   90.00
_cell.angle_beta   90.00
_cell.angle_gamma   90.00
#
_symmetry.space_group_name_H-M   'P 1'
#
loop_
_entity.id
_entity.type
_entity.pdbx_description
1 polymer ?
#
loop_
_entity_poly.entity_id
_entity_poly.type
_entity_poly.pdbx_seq_one_letter_code
_entity_poly.pdbx_strand_id
1 'polypeptide(L)'
;MKITQKILYVSLAVTTTLLAESPVPPNQEYHDYSTMVSGKTGLIENPTARVMDDWTIRPFYYYGSPFLYYGLAFSPLPRLELEGRFTEIKGIPGFLNNNGYGNYKDKAFDFKYLLVKEDDVVPAIAVGVDDMQGTGLYSSRYIVATKRAYQIDWTVGIAQGRLGGEDLHKYFPGAPDAGLKFWTQASLGNPKPFVGFEAFLTKDISVKCEYSQINYLYDKVSPFMGGTNGYIPATYKDPTSKINTAVKYSLGDHVDMQFVYERGNSYGVQFSFPIGFGDEGLYKHPVDTKWRAKPEEKENYFGKMDDKNLSYAIGKEVAAEKFGNVDVAINQNKIWVGFENGKYNSDTKAIGRVMDTIDEVAPERIDTIYTALKQSGKDLIVARMDRSDVRAIKDGYVSSDEIQK
;
A
#
# COMPACT_ATOMS: atom_id res chain seq x y z
N MET A 1 7.94 -25.64 25.96
CA MET A 1 7.63 -26.85 25.18
C MET A 1 6.13 -27.06 24.95
N LYS A 2 5.25 -26.95 25.96
CA LYS A 2 3.79 -27.20 25.79
C LYS A 2 3.00 -26.15 24.99
N ILE A 3 3.46 -24.89 24.95
CA ILE A 3 2.79 -23.79 24.21
C ILE A 3 3.11 -23.87 22.70
N THR A 4 4.37 -24.17 22.36
CA THR A 4 4.83 -24.34 20.97
C THR A 4 4.10 -25.50 20.29
N GLN A 5 3.83 -26.59 21.01
CA GLN A 5 3.01 -27.71 20.50
C GLN A 5 1.55 -27.29 20.26
N LYS A 6 0.93 -26.52 21.17
CA LYS A 6 -0.46 -26.06 20.97
C LYS A 6 -0.62 -25.12 19.78
N ILE A 7 0.34 -24.21 19.55
CA ILE A 7 0.36 -23.34 18.38
C ILE A 7 0.54 -24.16 17.10
N LEU A 8 1.43 -25.17 17.13
CA LEU A 8 1.63 -26.09 16.02
C LEU A 8 0.36 -26.89 15.70
N TYR A 9 -0.38 -27.36 16.72
CA TYR A 9 -1.63 -28.10 16.49
C TYR A 9 -2.77 -27.23 15.96
N VAL A 10 -2.88 -25.97 16.42
CA VAL A 10 -3.86 -25.02 15.86
C VAL A 10 -3.47 -24.64 14.44
N SER A 11 -2.18 -24.39 14.16
CA SER A 11 -1.72 -24.10 12.81
C SER A 11 -1.94 -25.29 11.88
N LEU A 12 -1.63 -26.52 12.33
CA LEU A 12 -1.80 -27.75 11.54
C LEU A 12 -3.29 -28.03 11.28
N ALA A 13 -4.15 -27.89 12.29
CA ALA A 13 -5.58 -28.11 12.14
C ALA A 13 -6.20 -27.13 11.13
N VAL A 14 -5.86 -25.83 11.23
CA VAL A 14 -6.29 -24.78 10.30
C VAL A 14 -5.73 -25.02 8.89
N THR A 15 -4.49 -25.48 8.74
CA THR A 15 -3.96 -25.84 7.41
C THR A 15 -4.66 -27.06 6.83
N THR A 16 -4.91 -28.13 7.58
CA THR A 16 -5.58 -29.33 7.03
C THR A 16 -7.03 -29.11 6.63
N THR A 17 -7.80 -28.27 7.35
CA THR A 17 -9.18 -27.95 6.94
C THR A 17 -9.26 -26.94 5.80
N LEU A 18 -8.26 -26.04 5.64
CA LEU A 18 -8.21 -25.10 4.52
C LEU A 18 -7.63 -25.71 3.23
N LEU A 19 -6.71 -26.67 3.34
CA LEU A 19 -6.02 -27.28 2.19
C LEU A 19 -6.84 -28.36 1.49
N ALA A 20 -7.85 -28.95 2.13
CA ALA A 20 -8.57 -30.08 1.56
C ALA A 20 -9.55 -29.68 0.44
N GLU A 21 -10.15 -28.47 0.49
CA GLU A 21 -11.20 -28.07 -0.46
C GLU A 21 -11.31 -26.56 -0.71
N SER A 22 -10.22 -25.77 -0.57
CA SER A 22 -10.33 -24.34 -0.91
C SER A 22 -10.51 -24.16 -2.42
N PRO A 23 -11.66 -23.64 -2.91
CA PRO A 23 -11.93 -23.41 -4.33
C PRO A 23 -11.19 -22.17 -4.87
N VAL A 24 -10.27 -21.61 -4.09
CA VAL A 24 -9.63 -20.33 -4.35
C VAL A 24 -8.35 -20.55 -5.18
N PRO A 25 -8.26 -20.01 -6.41
CA PRO A 25 -7.10 -20.20 -7.26
C PRO A 25 -5.83 -19.64 -6.59
N PRO A 26 -4.67 -20.31 -6.70
CA PRO A 26 -3.40 -19.86 -6.10
C PRO A 26 -2.93 -18.47 -6.55
N ASN A 27 -3.46 -17.96 -7.66
CA ASN A 27 -3.04 -16.72 -8.32
C ASN A 27 -4.02 -15.55 -8.12
N GLN A 28 -4.82 -15.55 -7.05
CA GLN A 28 -5.69 -14.42 -6.76
C GLN A 28 -4.86 -13.23 -6.24
N GLU A 29 -5.09 -12.03 -6.78
CA GLU A 29 -4.55 -10.79 -6.20
C GLU A 29 -5.16 -10.60 -4.80
N TYR A 30 -4.34 -10.65 -3.77
CA TYR A 30 -4.73 -10.34 -2.40
C TYR A 30 -4.27 -8.92 -2.07
N HIS A 31 -5.02 -8.22 -1.21
CA HIS A 31 -4.51 -6.99 -0.60
C HIS A 31 -3.33 -7.36 0.32
N ASP A 32 -2.11 -7.07 -0.14
CA ASP A 32 -0.86 -7.51 0.49
C ASP A 32 -0.51 -6.81 1.80
N TYR A 33 -1.26 -5.77 2.12
CA TYR A 33 -1.11 -5.02 3.36
C TYR A 33 -2.41 -5.07 4.14
N SER A 34 -2.30 -5.47 5.41
CA SER A 34 -3.44 -5.56 6.31
C SER A 34 -3.21 -4.64 7.50
N THR A 35 -4.27 -4.06 8.04
CA THR A 35 -4.17 -3.02 9.08
C THR A 35 -3.99 -3.65 10.47
N MET A 36 -3.04 -3.13 11.25
CA MET A 36 -2.92 -3.37 12.70
C MET A 36 -3.93 -2.51 13.44
N VAL A 37 -4.31 -2.88 14.67
CA VAL A 37 -5.19 -2.04 15.52
C VAL A 37 -4.65 -0.62 15.72
N SER A 38 -3.32 -0.47 15.68
CA SER A 38 -2.65 0.83 15.80
C SER A 38 -2.66 1.67 14.53
N GLY A 39 -2.93 1.10 13.35
CA GLY A 39 -3.11 1.85 12.09
C GLY A 39 -2.19 1.45 10.93
N LYS A 40 -0.89 1.32 11.18
CA LYS A 40 0.06 0.87 10.16
C LYS A 40 -0.17 -0.59 9.74
N THR A 41 0.56 -1.02 8.72
CA THR A 41 0.44 -2.37 8.18
C THR A 41 1.05 -3.43 9.11
N GLY A 42 0.30 -4.50 9.35
CA GLY A 42 0.69 -5.64 10.16
C GLY A 42 -0.48 -6.58 10.50
N LEU A 43 -0.29 -7.41 11.54
CA LEU A 43 -1.27 -8.38 11.99
C LEU A 43 -2.35 -7.69 12.84
N ILE A 44 -2.31 -7.83 14.16
CA ILE A 44 -3.25 -7.19 15.09
C ILE A 44 -2.46 -6.14 15.87
N GLU A 45 -1.53 -6.55 16.73
CA GLU A 45 -0.58 -5.68 17.42
C GLU A 45 0.86 -5.87 16.95
N ASN A 46 1.16 -6.99 16.28
CA ASN A 46 2.49 -7.23 15.73
C ASN A 46 2.61 -6.65 14.30
N PRO A 47 3.73 -5.99 13.97
CA PRO A 47 4.00 -5.55 12.62
C PRO A 47 4.29 -6.74 11.69
N THR A 48 4.05 -6.55 10.40
CA THR A 48 4.55 -7.42 9.32
C THR A 48 5.61 -6.68 8.52
N ALA A 49 6.34 -7.38 7.66
CA ALA A 49 7.27 -6.74 6.74
C ALA A 49 6.58 -6.00 5.57
N ARG A 50 5.27 -6.21 5.37
CA ARG A 50 4.51 -5.56 4.30
C ARG A 50 4.39 -4.04 4.55
N VAL A 51 4.33 -3.28 3.48
CA VAL A 51 4.07 -1.82 3.47
C VAL A 51 2.97 -1.53 2.46
N MET A 52 2.22 -0.44 2.65
CA MET A 52 1.30 0.03 1.59
C MET A 52 2.06 0.46 0.34
N ASP A 53 1.36 0.45 -0.79
CA ASP A 53 1.84 1.01 -2.05
C ASP A 53 2.19 2.49 -1.91
N ASP A 54 3.02 2.99 -2.82
CA ASP A 54 3.41 4.39 -2.81
C ASP A 54 2.22 5.31 -3.02
N TRP A 55 2.32 6.50 -2.45
CA TRP A 55 1.25 7.49 -2.42
C TRP A 55 -0.07 6.98 -1.82
N THR A 56 -0.02 5.99 -0.93
CA THR A 56 -1.24 5.47 -0.26
C THR A 56 -1.39 6.06 1.13
N ILE A 57 -2.55 6.66 1.43
CA ILE A 57 -2.97 7.00 2.79
C ILE A 57 -3.96 5.96 3.30
N ARG A 58 -4.02 5.78 4.62
CA ARG A 58 -5.03 4.96 5.28
C ARG A 58 -5.46 5.64 6.57
N PRO A 59 -6.54 6.45 6.55
CA PRO A 59 -7.27 6.79 7.74
C PRO A 59 -7.83 5.51 8.39
N PHE A 60 -7.78 5.45 9.72
CA PHE A 60 -8.30 4.32 10.46
C PHE A 60 -8.91 4.75 11.79
N TYR A 61 -9.80 3.90 12.29
CA TYR A 61 -10.44 4.04 13.58
C TYR A 61 -10.63 2.65 14.20
N TYR A 62 -10.04 2.45 15.37
CA TYR A 62 -10.19 1.25 16.20
C TYR A 62 -10.90 1.59 17.50
N TYR A 63 -11.87 0.76 17.86
CA TYR A 63 -12.57 0.83 19.11
C TYR A 63 -12.55 -0.55 19.78
N GLY A 64 -11.81 -0.69 20.87
CA GLY A 64 -11.74 -1.94 21.61
C GLY A 64 -11.17 -1.73 23.01
N SER A 65 -11.94 -2.09 24.05
CA SER A 65 -11.56 -1.77 25.42
C SER A 65 -10.19 -2.36 25.81
N PRO A 66 -9.35 -1.60 26.52
CA PRO A 66 -9.56 -0.24 27.03
C PRO A 66 -9.15 0.88 26.05
N PHE A 67 -8.65 0.54 24.87
CA PHE A 67 -8.05 1.49 23.95
C PHE A 67 -9.03 1.99 22.87
N LEU A 68 -8.73 3.16 22.35
CA LEU A 68 -9.32 3.67 21.13
C LEU A 68 -8.16 4.30 20.35
N TYR A 69 -7.93 3.80 19.14
CA TYR A 69 -6.88 4.28 18.26
C TYR A 69 -7.51 4.95 17.05
N TYR A 70 -7.00 6.11 16.65
CA TYR A 70 -7.41 6.74 15.41
C TYR A 70 -6.26 7.57 14.87
N GLY A 71 -6.18 7.67 13.55
CA GLY A 71 -5.05 8.33 12.93
C GLY A 71 -4.99 8.09 11.44
N LEU A 72 -3.78 8.23 10.92
CA LEU A 72 -3.48 8.12 9.51
C LEU A 72 -2.14 7.41 9.33
N ALA A 73 -2.14 6.32 8.56
CA ALA A 73 -0.93 5.77 7.98
C ALA A 73 -0.73 6.34 6.57
N PHE A 74 0.51 6.52 6.15
CA PHE A 74 0.87 7.06 4.84
C PHE A 74 2.16 6.43 4.32
N SER A 75 2.13 5.97 3.08
CA SER A 75 3.31 5.47 2.37
C SER A 75 3.71 6.43 1.25
N PRO A 76 4.57 7.43 1.50
CA PRO A 76 4.99 8.38 0.47
C PRO A 76 5.90 7.76 -0.60
N LEU A 77 6.54 6.63 -0.31
CA LEU A 77 7.52 5.98 -1.19
C LEU A 77 7.29 4.45 -1.18
N PRO A 78 7.70 3.70 -2.23
CA PRO A 78 7.42 2.26 -2.39
C PRO A 78 7.99 1.30 -1.33
N ARG A 79 8.65 1.81 -0.30
CA ARG A 79 9.31 1.05 0.78
C ARG A 79 9.13 1.69 2.16
N LEU A 80 8.47 2.84 2.23
CA LEU A 80 8.40 3.65 3.43
C LEU A 80 6.95 3.78 3.85
N GLU A 81 6.66 3.40 5.09
CA GLU A 81 5.35 3.59 5.72
C GLU A 81 5.54 4.40 7.00
N LEU A 82 4.74 5.46 7.14
CA LEU A 82 4.68 6.35 8.29
C LEU A 82 3.29 6.26 8.92
N GLU A 83 3.18 6.48 10.22
CA GLU A 83 1.88 6.51 10.91
C GLU A 83 1.88 7.62 11.96
N GLY A 84 0.84 8.46 11.94
CA GLY A 84 0.49 9.33 13.06
C GLY A 84 -0.79 8.82 13.71
N ARG A 85 -0.75 8.51 15.01
CA ARG A 85 -1.93 8.05 15.76
C ARG A 85 -2.17 8.82 17.04
N PHE A 86 -3.43 8.89 17.41
CA PHE A 86 -3.88 9.21 18.76
C PHE A 86 -4.35 7.94 19.45
N THR A 87 -3.93 7.77 20.70
CA THR A 87 -4.35 6.68 21.57
C THR A 87 -5.12 7.27 22.74
N GLU A 88 -6.40 6.89 22.86
CA GLU A 88 -7.21 7.17 24.05
C GLU A 88 -7.28 5.92 24.95
N ILE A 89 -7.08 6.11 26.25
CA ILE A 89 -7.13 5.05 27.25
C ILE A 89 -8.36 5.28 28.14
N LYS A 90 -9.38 4.45 27.96
CA LYS A 90 -10.62 4.55 28.75
C LYS A 90 -10.37 4.23 30.21
N GLY A 91 -11.05 4.94 31.10
CA GLY A 91 -10.97 4.73 32.55
C GLY A 91 -9.79 5.41 33.23
N ILE A 92 -8.84 5.98 32.46
CA ILE A 92 -7.77 6.81 33.00
C ILE A 92 -8.11 8.28 32.72
N PRO A 93 -8.27 9.14 33.74
CA PRO A 93 -8.52 10.56 33.52
C PRO A 93 -7.32 11.22 32.84
N GLY A 94 -7.57 12.09 31.85
CA GLY A 94 -6.50 12.79 31.14
C GLY A 94 -5.76 13.82 31.99
N PHE A 95 -6.41 14.37 33.00
CA PHE A 95 -5.78 15.24 34.01
C PHE A 95 -6.31 14.91 35.40
N LEU A 96 -5.42 14.87 36.39
CA LEU A 96 -5.75 14.54 37.78
C LEU A 96 -6.76 15.49 38.43
N ASN A 97 -6.81 16.76 37.98
CA ASN A 97 -7.63 17.82 38.59
C ASN A 97 -8.76 18.33 37.68
N ASN A 98 -9.08 17.64 36.57
CA ASN A 98 -10.11 18.10 35.64
C ASN A 98 -11.05 16.96 35.21
N ASN A 99 -12.14 16.81 35.96
CA ASN A 99 -13.17 15.80 35.72
C ASN A 99 -13.93 15.99 34.38
N GLY A 100 -13.75 17.11 33.68
CA GLY A 100 -14.43 17.41 32.41
C GLY A 100 -13.62 17.08 31.15
N TYR A 101 -12.31 16.81 31.25
CA TYR A 101 -11.46 16.56 30.06
C TYR A 101 -11.64 15.16 29.45
N GLY A 102 -12.20 14.23 30.23
CA GLY A 102 -12.42 12.84 29.82
C GLY A 102 -11.15 11.98 29.92
N ASN A 103 -11.08 10.96 29.08
CA ASN A 103 -10.03 9.95 29.10
C ASN A 103 -8.66 10.48 28.65
N TYR A 104 -7.60 9.86 29.17
CA TYR A 104 -6.21 10.11 28.80
C TYR A 104 -5.98 9.87 27.32
N LYS A 105 -5.24 10.79 26.70
CA LYS A 105 -4.90 10.75 25.28
C LYS A 105 -3.42 11.01 25.10
N ASP A 106 -2.81 10.27 24.19
CA ASP A 106 -1.43 10.53 23.76
C ASP A 106 -1.31 10.42 22.24
N LYS A 107 -0.31 11.10 21.68
CA LYS A 107 0.02 11.06 20.25
C LYS A 107 1.30 10.26 20.04
N ALA A 108 1.34 9.46 18.98
CA ALA A 108 2.54 8.73 18.58
C ALA A 108 2.79 8.91 17.08
N PHE A 109 4.07 8.87 16.72
CA PHE A 109 4.52 8.82 15.34
C PHE A 109 5.41 7.60 15.14
N ASP A 110 5.06 6.77 14.15
CA ASP A 110 5.76 5.53 13.84
C ASP A 110 6.38 5.59 12.44
N PHE A 111 7.44 4.80 12.26
CA PHE A 111 8.20 4.67 11.03
C PHE A 111 8.45 3.20 10.73
N LYS A 112 8.25 2.78 9.48
CA LYS A 112 8.61 1.44 9.01
C LYS A 112 9.24 1.52 7.62
N TYR A 113 10.31 0.79 7.42
CA TYR A 113 11.03 0.73 6.16
C TYR A 113 11.25 -0.71 5.71
N LEU A 114 10.81 -1.01 4.49
CA LEU A 114 11.01 -2.27 3.80
C LEU A 114 12.43 -2.34 3.23
N LEU A 115 13.25 -3.19 3.82
CA LEU A 115 14.64 -3.42 3.40
C LEU A 115 14.71 -4.31 2.16
N VAL A 116 13.96 -5.40 2.18
CA VAL A 116 13.98 -6.44 1.15
C VAL A 116 12.54 -6.74 0.77
N LYS A 117 12.20 -6.59 -0.53
CA LYS A 117 10.94 -7.08 -1.07
C LYS A 117 10.99 -8.60 -1.13
N GLU A 118 9.87 -9.25 -0.84
CA GLU A 118 9.76 -10.69 -1.00
C GLU A 118 10.00 -11.10 -2.47
N ASP A 119 10.70 -12.21 -2.66
CA ASP A 119 10.76 -12.95 -3.93
C ASP A 119 10.43 -14.42 -3.68
N ASP A 120 10.70 -15.33 -4.62
CA ASP A 120 10.41 -16.75 -4.48
C ASP A 120 11.16 -17.42 -3.31
N VAL A 121 12.36 -16.97 -2.98
CA VAL A 121 13.25 -17.60 -2.00
C VAL A 121 13.34 -16.78 -0.70
N VAL A 122 13.46 -15.47 -0.82
CA VAL A 122 13.73 -14.54 0.27
C VAL A 122 12.42 -13.96 0.81
N PRO A 123 12.20 -13.95 2.13
CA PRO A 123 11.04 -13.28 2.71
C PRO A 123 11.17 -11.75 2.57
N ALA A 124 10.04 -11.04 2.62
CA ALA A 124 10.08 -9.60 2.83
C ALA A 124 10.72 -9.32 4.20
N ILE A 125 11.61 -8.34 4.28
CA ILE A 125 12.28 -7.94 5.53
C ILE A 125 12.08 -6.45 5.73
N ALA A 126 11.55 -6.06 6.89
CA ALA A 126 11.38 -4.66 7.27
C ALA A 126 11.96 -4.39 8.67
N VAL A 127 12.31 -3.14 8.89
CA VAL A 127 12.61 -2.58 10.20
C VAL A 127 11.62 -1.48 10.52
N GLY A 128 11.30 -1.32 11.80
CA GLY A 128 10.44 -0.23 12.21
C GLY A 128 10.67 0.21 13.63
N VAL A 129 10.12 1.40 13.90
CA VAL A 129 10.22 2.13 15.15
C VAL A 129 8.84 2.70 15.44
N ASP A 130 8.39 2.49 16.67
CA ASP A 130 7.09 2.95 17.14
C ASP A 130 7.31 4.05 18.16
N ASP A 131 6.43 5.05 18.15
CA ASP A 131 6.46 6.19 19.07
C ASP A 131 7.87 6.78 19.19
N MET A 132 8.38 7.20 18.02
CA MET A 132 9.77 7.67 17.85
C MET A 132 10.00 9.09 18.38
N GLN A 133 8.94 9.80 18.75
CA GLN A 133 8.98 11.18 19.21
C GLN A 133 7.99 11.42 20.35
N GLY A 134 8.43 12.16 21.37
CA GLY A 134 7.58 12.66 22.44
C GLY A 134 7.67 11.84 23.72
N THR A 135 6.54 11.41 24.25
CA THR A 135 6.40 10.76 25.56
C THR A 135 7.04 9.37 25.61
N GLY A 136 7.13 8.70 24.47
CA GLY A 136 7.66 7.33 24.37
C GLY A 136 6.87 6.36 25.24
N LEU A 137 5.54 6.51 25.29
CA LEU A 137 4.63 5.60 26.02
C LEU A 137 4.55 4.24 25.36
N TYR A 138 4.69 4.19 24.04
CA TYR A 138 4.52 3.00 23.23
C TYR A 138 5.79 2.63 22.45
N SER A 139 6.95 3.17 22.85
CA SER A 139 8.19 3.04 22.09
C SER A 139 8.60 1.59 21.88
N SER A 140 8.85 1.24 20.62
CA SER A 140 9.34 -0.07 20.22
C SER A 140 10.28 0.08 19.04
N ARG A 141 11.17 -0.90 18.85
CA ARG A 141 11.88 -1.08 17.59
C ARG A 141 11.95 -2.55 17.26
N TYR A 142 11.88 -2.88 15.97
CA TYR A 142 11.79 -4.25 15.54
C TYR A 142 12.44 -4.48 14.18
N ILE A 143 12.78 -5.74 13.95
CA ILE A 143 13.00 -6.32 12.63
C ILE A 143 11.99 -7.44 12.45
N VAL A 144 11.41 -7.52 11.26
CA VAL A 144 10.36 -8.48 10.95
C VAL A 144 10.56 -9.05 9.55
N ALA A 145 10.31 -10.35 9.42
CA ALA A 145 10.28 -11.07 8.18
C ALA A 145 8.87 -11.61 7.92
N THR A 146 8.39 -11.45 6.69
CA THR A 146 7.09 -11.95 6.25
C THR A 146 7.23 -12.71 4.95
N LYS A 147 6.62 -13.90 4.87
CA LYS A 147 6.67 -14.77 3.69
C LYS A 147 5.27 -15.30 3.40
N ARG A 148 4.82 -15.13 2.17
CA ARG A 148 3.61 -15.75 1.69
C ARG A 148 3.92 -17.16 1.20
N ALA A 149 3.14 -18.11 1.71
CA ALA A 149 3.09 -19.47 1.22
C ALA A 149 1.62 -19.82 0.96
N TYR A 150 1.27 -19.96 -0.31
CA TYR A 150 -0.13 -20.13 -0.75
C TYR A 150 -1.02 -18.99 -0.21
N GLN A 151 -2.14 -19.34 0.43
CA GLN A 151 -3.13 -18.42 0.97
C GLN A 151 -2.77 -17.93 2.39
N ILE A 152 -1.53 -18.14 2.86
CA ILE A 152 -1.11 -17.79 4.22
C ILE A 152 0.13 -16.90 4.16
N ASP A 153 0.04 -15.73 4.79
CA ASP A 153 1.17 -14.83 5.00
C ASP A 153 1.74 -15.03 6.41
N TRP A 154 2.90 -15.68 6.48
CA TRP A 154 3.59 -16.01 7.73
C TRP A 154 4.48 -14.86 8.14
N THR A 155 4.45 -14.50 9.42
CA THR A 155 5.26 -13.41 9.97
C THR A 155 6.01 -13.85 11.21
N VAL A 156 7.30 -13.52 11.24
CA VAL A 156 8.18 -13.71 12.40
C VAL A 156 9.04 -12.47 12.59
N GLY A 157 9.19 -12.02 13.82
CA GLY A 157 10.02 -10.85 14.10
C GLY A 157 10.58 -10.86 15.50
N ILE A 158 11.47 -9.91 15.74
CA ILE A 158 12.11 -9.67 17.04
C ILE A 158 11.96 -8.19 17.35
N ALA A 159 11.48 -7.87 18.55
CA ALA A 159 11.25 -6.51 18.98
C ALA A 159 11.83 -6.20 20.37
N GLN A 160 12.27 -4.97 20.54
CA GLN A 160 12.60 -4.35 21.84
C GLN A 160 11.54 -3.30 22.19
N GLY A 161 11.40 -2.98 23.48
CA GLY A 161 10.44 -1.99 23.98
C GLY A 161 9.09 -2.62 24.25
N ARG A 162 8.01 -1.88 23.98
CA ARG A 162 6.65 -2.37 24.25
C ARG A 162 6.31 -3.65 23.50
N LEU A 163 6.62 -3.71 22.21
CA LEU A 163 6.46 -4.94 21.40
C LEU A 163 7.31 -6.10 21.91
N GLY A 164 8.41 -5.85 22.63
CA GLY A 164 9.21 -6.88 23.32
C GLY A 164 8.70 -7.24 24.72
N GLY A 165 7.61 -6.63 25.18
CA GLY A 165 7.07 -6.80 26.52
C GLY A 165 8.03 -6.31 27.60
N GLU A 166 8.81 -5.26 27.32
CA GLU A 166 9.67 -4.62 28.30
C GLU A 166 8.93 -3.55 29.10
N ASP A 167 9.33 -3.36 30.35
CA ASP A 167 8.98 -2.19 31.14
C ASP A 167 9.61 -0.94 30.51
N LEU A 168 8.77 -0.03 30.05
CA LEU A 168 9.21 1.22 29.44
C LEU A 168 9.57 2.30 30.47
N HIS A 169 9.19 2.17 31.74
CA HIS A 169 9.56 3.11 32.81
C HIS A 169 11.08 3.20 33.02
N LYS A 170 11.81 2.13 32.72
CA LYS A 170 13.28 2.10 32.82
C LYS A 170 13.97 2.97 31.75
N TYR A 171 13.24 3.36 30.70
CA TYR A 171 13.79 4.15 29.59
C TYR A 171 13.43 5.62 29.74
N PHE A 172 14.47 6.43 30.00
CA PHE A 172 14.44 7.90 29.95
C PHE A 172 13.27 8.56 30.71
N PRO A 173 13.05 8.22 31.99
CA PRO A 173 11.97 8.83 32.77
C PRO A 173 12.14 10.35 32.84
N GLY A 174 11.08 11.10 32.52
CA GLY A 174 11.08 12.56 32.56
C GLY A 174 11.91 13.26 31.48
N ALA A 175 12.42 12.53 30.47
CA ALA A 175 13.11 13.16 29.36
C ALA A 175 12.13 13.99 28.49
N PRO A 176 12.55 15.16 27.97
CA PRO A 176 11.71 15.98 27.09
C PRO A 176 11.24 15.27 25.82
N ASP A 177 12.06 14.35 25.30
CA ASP A 177 11.72 13.46 24.19
C ASP A 177 12.27 12.05 24.50
N ALA A 178 11.46 11.24 25.17
CA ALA A 178 11.85 9.89 25.55
C ALA A 178 11.81 8.93 24.34
N GLY A 179 10.92 9.17 23.37
CA GLY A 179 10.83 8.39 22.14
C GLY A 179 12.11 8.48 21.30
N LEU A 180 12.60 9.70 21.06
CA LEU A 180 13.83 9.92 20.28
C LEU A 180 15.04 9.29 20.97
N LYS A 181 15.13 9.42 22.30
CA LYS A 181 16.20 8.80 23.09
C LYS A 181 16.13 7.27 23.06
N PHE A 182 14.92 6.70 23.13
CA PHE A 182 14.73 5.25 23.02
C PHE A 182 15.22 4.71 21.67
N TRP A 183 14.91 5.41 20.58
CA TRP A 183 15.33 4.98 19.25
C TRP A 183 16.85 5.15 19.03
N THR A 184 17.42 6.27 19.47
CA THR A 184 18.86 6.59 19.27
C THR A 184 19.80 5.80 20.19
N GLN A 185 19.28 5.06 21.18
CA GLN A 185 20.15 4.31 22.10
C GLN A 185 20.83 3.11 21.41
N ALA A 186 22.09 2.87 21.77
CA ALA A 186 22.87 1.74 21.26
C ALA A 186 22.46 0.38 21.87
N SER A 187 21.91 0.37 23.10
CA SER A 187 21.59 -0.88 23.81
C SER A 187 20.31 -1.53 23.28
N LEU A 188 20.42 -2.78 22.81
CA LEU A 188 19.29 -3.60 22.34
C LEU A 188 18.37 -4.11 23.46
N GLY A 189 18.68 -3.82 24.74
CA GLY A 189 17.85 -4.27 25.86
C GLY A 189 17.70 -5.79 25.88
N ASN A 190 16.47 -6.27 26.07
CA ASN A 190 16.14 -7.69 25.96
C ASN A 190 15.08 -7.92 24.87
N PRO A 191 15.49 -7.99 23.59
CA PRO A 191 14.55 -8.12 22.49
C PRO A 191 13.90 -9.52 22.50
N LYS A 192 12.60 -9.59 22.23
CA LYS A 192 11.84 -10.85 22.25
C LYS A 192 11.21 -11.17 20.90
N PRO A 193 11.10 -12.47 20.56
CA PRO A 193 10.46 -12.88 19.32
C PRO A 193 8.94 -12.81 19.41
N PHE A 194 8.31 -12.40 18.31
CA PHE A 194 6.88 -12.51 18.08
C PHE A 194 6.63 -13.27 16.76
N VAL A 195 5.45 -13.85 16.64
CA VAL A 195 5.07 -14.67 15.47
C VAL A 195 3.58 -14.55 15.23
N GLY A 196 3.16 -14.70 13.97
CA GLY A 196 1.77 -14.82 13.62
C GLY A 196 1.59 -15.10 12.13
N PHE A 197 0.33 -15.14 11.71
CA PHE A 197 -0.03 -15.32 10.33
C PHE A 197 -1.35 -14.62 10.01
N GLU A 198 -1.53 -14.33 8.73
CA GLU A 198 -2.81 -13.99 8.12
C GLU A 198 -3.15 -15.03 7.06
N ALA A 199 -4.30 -15.68 7.19
CA ALA A 199 -4.79 -16.65 6.22
C ALA A 199 -5.95 -16.05 5.44
N PHE A 200 -5.84 -16.00 4.12
CA PHE A 200 -6.84 -15.46 3.21
C PHE A 200 -7.83 -16.56 2.85
N LEU A 201 -9.04 -16.49 3.42
CA LEU A 201 -10.08 -17.47 3.17
C LEU A 201 -10.75 -17.23 1.81
N THR A 202 -10.89 -15.96 1.42
CA THR A 202 -11.36 -15.49 0.13
C THR A 202 -10.60 -14.21 -0.24
N LYS A 203 -10.87 -13.59 -1.39
CA LYS A 203 -10.36 -12.25 -1.70
C LYS A 203 -10.77 -11.17 -0.69
N ASP A 204 -11.95 -11.35 -0.08
CA ASP A 204 -12.57 -10.32 0.76
C ASP A 204 -12.46 -10.68 2.24
N ILE A 205 -12.16 -11.93 2.61
CA ILE A 205 -12.12 -12.39 4.01
C ILE A 205 -10.75 -12.97 4.34
N SER A 206 -10.14 -12.47 5.40
CA SER A 206 -8.95 -13.05 6.00
C SER A 206 -9.09 -13.24 7.51
N VAL A 207 -8.33 -14.18 8.06
CA VAL A 207 -8.22 -14.41 9.50
C VAL A 207 -6.79 -14.22 9.94
N LYS A 208 -6.61 -13.53 11.07
CA LYS A 208 -5.30 -13.25 11.66
C LYS A 208 -5.18 -13.98 12.98
N CYS A 209 -3.99 -14.48 13.26
CA CYS A 209 -3.61 -14.98 14.57
C CYS A 209 -2.18 -14.55 14.87
N GLU A 210 -1.92 -14.07 16.08
CA GLU A 210 -0.59 -13.68 16.50
C GLU A 210 -0.32 -14.06 17.95
N TYR A 211 0.97 -14.21 18.26
CA TYR A 211 1.49 -14.27 19.61
C TYR A 211 2.22 -12.95 19.90
N SER A 212 1.61 -12.12 20.74
CA SER A 212 2.11 -10.80 21.15
C SER A 212 2.96 -10.91 22.41
N GLN A 213 4.14 -10.31 22.41
CA GLN A 213 4.98 -10.25 23.61
C GLN A 213 4.59 -9.14 24.57
N ILE A 214 3.74 -8.19 24.13
CA ILE A 214 3.31 -7.03 24.90
C ILE A 214 2.86 -7.46 26.28
N ASN A 215 3.37 -6.75 27.28
CA ASN A 215 2.90 -6.88 28.65
C ASN A 215 2.24 -5.56 29.05
N TYR A 216 0.92 -5.51 28.98
CA TYR A 216 0.17 -4.26 29.23
C TYR A 216 0.24 -3.77 30.67
N LEU A 217 0.67 -4.64 31.59
CA LEU A 217 0.99 -4.25 32.97
C LEU A 217 2.23 -3.34 33.01
N TYR A 218 3.09 -3.41 32.01
CA TYR A 218 4.30 -2.60 31.87
C TYR A 218 4.10 -1.34 31.02
N ASP A 219 2.88 -1.08 30.55
CA ASP A 219 2.57 0.16 29.86
C ASP A 219 2.69 1.34 30.84
N LYS A 220 3.41 2.39 30.44
CA LYS A 220 3.69 3.55 31.29
C LYS A 220 2.44 4.18 31.89
N VAL A 221 1.33 4.11 31.15
CA VAL A 221 -0.02 4.46 31.59
C VAL A 221 -0.90 3.24 31.37
N SER A 222 -1.11 2.45 32.43
CA SER A 222 -1.84 1.18 32.34
C SER A 222 -3.25 1.27 32.93
N PRO A 223 -4.31 0.95 32.16
CA PRO A 223 -5.68 0.81 32.68
C PRO A 223 -5.91 -0.48 33.50
N PHE A 224 -4.93 -1.39 33.49
CA PHE A 224 -4.99 -2.71 34.12
C PHE A 224 -4.40 -2.71 35.54
N MET A 225 -3.30 -2.00 35.76
CA MET A 225 -2.70 -1.87 37.10
C MET A 225 -3.23 -0.68 37.91
N GLY A 226 -4.03 0.18 37.28
CA GLY A 226 -4.34 1.50 37.83
C GLY A 226 -3.28 2.52 37.41
N GLY A 227 -3.70 3.78 37.23
CA GLY A 227 -2.83 4.84 36.73
C GLY A 227 -1.58 5.03 37.60
N THR A 228 -0.47 5.41 36.95
CA THR A 228 0.92 5.38 37.44
C THR A 228 1.24 6.17 38.72
N ASN A 229 0.26 6.85 39.31
CA ASN A 229 0.45 7.70 40.49
C ASN A 229 -0.27 7.18 41.76
N GLY A 230 -0.79 5.95 41.77
CA GLY A 230 -1.40 5.35 42.99
C GLY A 230 -2.75 5.95 43.42
N TYR A 231 -3.29 6.89 42.64
CA TYR A 231 -4.58 7.55 42.91
C TYR A 231 -5.73 7.02 42.03
N ILE A 232 -5.46 6.17 41.04
CA ILE A 232 -6.46 5.68 40.09
C ILE A 232 -6.51 4.15 40.18
N PRO A 233 -7.62 3.54 40.63
CA PRO A 233 -7.75 2.09 40.69
C PRO A 233 -7.78 1.47 39.28
N ALA A 234 -7.36 0.21 39.17
CA ALA A 234 -7.54 -0.58 37.96
C ALA A 234 -9.00 -0.54 37.50
N THR A 235 -9.22 -0.22 36.22
CA THR A 235 -10.58 -0.12 35.66
C THR A 235 -10.94 -1.36 34.84
N TYR A 236 -9.94 -2.10 34.37
CA TYR A 236 -10.11 -3.27 33.51
C TYR A 236 -9.41 -4.49 34.08
N LYS A 237 -9.91 -5.68 33.72
CA LYS A 237 -9.30 -6.96 34.12
C LYS A 237 -7.98 -7.18 33.40
N ASP A 238 -7.03 -7.78 34.10
CA ASP A 238 -5.73 -8.13 33.55
C ASP A 238 -5.85 -9.01 32.28
N PRO A 239 -4.99 -8.79 31.28
CA PRO A 239 -4.82 -9.67 30.14
C PRO A 239 -4.53 -11.11 30.57
N THR A 240 -5.27 -12.08 30.02
CA THR A 240 -5.16 -13.51 30.36
C THR A 240 -4.42 -14.31 29.30
N SER A 241 -4.28 -13.77 28.08
CA SER A 241 -3.64 -14.43 26.94
C SER A 241 -2.71 -13.48 26.19
N LYS A 242 -1.65 -14.05 25.62
CA LYS A 242 -0.76 -13.40 24.65
C LYS A 242 -1.14 -13.70 23.20
N ILE A 243 -2.19 -14.49 23.00
CA ILE A 243 -2.68 -14.85 21.67
C ILE A 243 -3.83 -13.90 21.33
N ASN A 244 -3.68 -13.19 20.21
CA ASN A 244 -4.71 -12.33 19.64
C ASN A 244 -5.18 -12.94 18.32
N THR A 245 -6.48 -12.82 18.03
CA THR A 245 -7.10 -13.32 16.79
C THR A 245 -8.03 -12.27 16.20
N ALA A 246 -8.11 -12.20 14.88
CA ALA A 246 -9.01 -11.27 14.21
C ALA A 246 -9.60 -11.88 12.93
N VAL A 247 -10.78 -11.38 12.56
CA VAL A 247 -11.39 -11.61 11.25
C VAL A 247 -11.44 -10.27 10.54
N LYS A 248 -10.93 -10.20 9.33
CA LYS A 248 -10.97 -9.02 8.46
C LYS A 248 -11.93 -9.30 7.29
N TYR A 249 -12.68 -8.27 6.93
CA TYR A 249 -13.53 -8.22 5.75
C TYR A 249 -13.21 -6.95 4.94
N SER A 250 -12.81 -7.13 3.68
CA SER A 250 -12.55 -6.07 2.71
C SER A 250 -13.76 -5.88 1.80
N LEU A 251 -14.34 -4.68 1.83
CA LEU A 251 -15.41 -4.28 0.94
C LEU A 251 -14.81 -3.48 -0.23
N GLY A 252 -14.51 -4.19 -1.32
CA GLY A 252 -13.76 -3.63 -2.44
C GLY A 252 -12.35 -3.23 -2.04
N ASP A 253 -11.77 -2.23 -2.72
CA ASP A 253 -10.37 -1.82 -2.52
C ASP A 253 -10.21 -0.65 -1.54
N HIS A 254 -11.28 -0.21 -0.88
CA HIS A 254 -11.31 1.08 -0.17
C HIS A 254 -11.80 1.01 1.27
N VAL A 255 -12.38 -0.11 1.71
CA VAL A 255 -12.97 -0.23 3.04
C VAL A 255 -12.61 -1.57 3.64
N ASP A 256 -11.86 -1.53 4.72
CA ASP A 256 -11.50 -2.69 5.52
C ASP A 256 -12.20 -2.62 6.88
N MET A 257 -12.88 -3.71 7.25
CA MET A 257 -13.50 -3.90 8.54
C MET A 257 -12.82 -5.06 9.26
N GLN A 258 -12.50 -4.90 10.54
CA GLN A 258 -11.86 -5.95 11.34
C GLN A 258 -12.61 -6.15 12.66
N PHE A 259 -12.89 -7.40 13.01
CA PHE A 259 -13.29 -7.79 14.35
C PHE A 259 -12.12 -8.46 15.05
N VAL A 260 -11.77 -7.98 16.24
CA VAL A 260 -10.57 -8.37 16.99
C VAL A 260 -10.96 -8.98 18.32
N TYR A 261 -10.33 -10.10 18.68
CA TYR A 261 -10.29 -10.64 20.02
C TYR A 261 -8.85 -10.64 20.50
N GLU A 262 -8.57 -9.82 21.51
CA GLU A 262 -7.22 -9.57 22.02
C GLU A 262 -7.14 -9.81 23.53
N ARG A 263 -5.93 -10.02 24.04
CA ARG A 263 -5.63 -10.11 25.49
C ARG A 263 -6.32 -11.28 26.22
N GLY A 264 -7.02 -12.16 25.50
CA GLY A 264 -7.80 -13.27 26.06
C GLY A 264 -9.09 -12.87 26.77
N ASN A 265 -9.48 -11.59 26.72
CA ASN A 265 -10.68 -11.11 27.41
C ASN A 265 -11.29 -9.84 26.79
N SER A 266 -10.73 -9.32 25.70
CA SER A 266 -11.10 -8.04 25.12
C SER A 266 -11.52 -8.20 23.66
N TYR A 267 -12.54 -7.46 23.26
CA TYR A 267 -13.04 -7.42 21.88
C TYR A 267 -12.91 -6.00 21.33
N GLY A 268 -12.70 -5.90 20.02
CA GLY A 268 -12.62 -4.64 19.33
C GLY A 268 -13.12 -4.71 17.90
N VAL A 269 -13.41 -3.53 17.34
CA VAL A 269 -13.76 -3.34 15.94
C VAL A 269 -12.86 -2.28 15.33
N GLN A 270 -12.42 -2.52 14.10
CA GLN A 270 -11.63 -1.56 13.33
C GLN A 270 -12.28 -1.27 11.99
N PHE A 271 -12.18 -0.01 11.57
CA PHE A 271 -12.44 0.44 10.21
C PHE A 271 -11.17 1.11 9.67
N SER A 272 -10.77 0.78 8.45
CA SER A 272 -9.68 1.47 7.76
C SER A 272 -10.00 1.70 6.29
N PHE A 273 -9.52 2.81 5.76
CA PHE A 273 -9.89 3.30 4.43
C PHE A 273 -8.64 3.53 3.58
N PRO A 274 -8.02 2.48 3.01
CA PRO A 274 -6.88 2.64 2.14
C PRO A 274 -7.27 3.43 0.87
N ILE A 275 -6.52 4.49 0.58
CA ILE A 275 -6.72 5.40 -0.53
C ILE A 275 -5.37 5.62 -1.21
N GLY A 276 -5.22 5.08 -2.43
CA GLY A 276 -4.06 5.34 -3.28
C GLY A 276 -4.19 6.66 -4.03
N PHE A 277 -3.11 7.44 -4.07
CA PHE A 277 -2.96 8.65 -4.90
C PHE A 277 -1.96 8.45 -6.06
N GLY A 278 -1.70 7.20 -6.46
CA GLY A 278 -0.89 6.91 -7.65
C GLY A 278 -1.48 7.52 -8.92
N ASP A 279 -0.82 7.32 -10.07
CA ASP A 279 -1.23 7.93 -11.35
C ASP A 279 -2.71 7.68 -11.70
N GLU A 280 -3.32 6.60 -11.18
CA GLU A 280 -4.74 6.28 -11.35
C GLU A 280 -5.71 7.14 -10.51
N GLY A 281 -5.24 7.78 -9.44
CA GLY A 281 -6.09 8.49 -8.48
C GLY A 281 -6.94 7.53 -7.65
N LEU A 282 -8.00 8.06 -7.02
CA LEU A 282 -8.93 7.32 -6.14
C LEU A 282 -9.66 6.15 -6.83
N TYR A 283 -9.71 6.15 -8.16
CA TYR A 283 -10.45 5.19 -8.96
C TYR A 283 -9.54 4.70 -10.08
N LYS A 284 -9.53 3.40 -10.40
CA LYS A 284 -8.82 2.92 -11.59
C LYS A 284 -9.18 3.79 -12.79
N HIS A 285 -8.19 4.31 -13.50
CA HIS A 285 -8.47 5.08 -14.71
C HIS A 285 -9.26 4.16 -15.65
N PRO A 286 -10.34 4.67 -16.28
CA PRO A 286 -10.98 3.93 -17.36
C PRO A 286 -9.90 3.47 -18.34
N VAL A 287 -9.98 2.22 -18.79
CA VAL A 287 -9.05 1.70 -19.80
C VAL A 287 -8.94 2.73 -20.92
N ASP A 288 -7.72 3.14 -21.25
CA ASP A 288 -7.43 4.17 -22.24
C ASP A 288 -7.86 3.68 -23.63
N THR A 289 -9.14 3.88 -23.94
CA THR A 289 -9.79 3.37 -25.14
C THR A 289 -9.16 4.03 -26.37
N LYS A 290 -8.61 3.18 -27.24
CA LYS A 290 -8.09 3.63 -28.53
C LYS A 290 -9.24 3.91 -29.48
N TRP A 291 -9.18 5.06 -30.14
CA TRP A 291 -10.02 5.33 -31.29
C TRP A 291 -9.66 4.36 -32.43
N ARG A 292 -10.67 3.84 -33.12
CA ARG A 292 -10.50 2.86 -34.20
C ARG A 292 -11.18 3.39 -35.45
N ALA A 293 -10.47 3.42 -36.56
CA ALA A 293 -11.06 3.86 -37.82
C ALA A 293 -12.07 2.83 -38.30
N LYS A 294 -13.17 3.30 -38.89
CA LYS A 294 -14.19 2.41 -39.45
C LYS A 294 -13.61 1.66 -40.65
N PRO A 295 -13.89 0.35 -40.82
CA PRO A 295 -13.36 -0.44 -41.94
C PRO A 295 -13.64 0.19 -43.32
N GLU A 296 -14.82 0.77 -43.50
CA GLU A 296 -15.25 1.43 -44.75
C GLU A 296 -14.42 2.69 -45.07
N GLU A 297 -13.98 3.43 -44.04
CA GLU A 297 -13.16 4.64 -44.20
C GLU A 297 -11.71 4.27 -44.52
N LYS A 298 -11.20 3.21 -43.88
CA LYS A 298 -9.87 2.65 -44.15
C LYS A 298 -9.68 2.32 -45.63
N GLU A 299 -10.62 1.61 -46.25
CA GLU A 299 -10.54 1.25 -47.68
C GLU A 299 -10.41 2.48 -48.60
N ASN A 300 -10.99 3.62 -48.24
CA ASN A 300 -10.86 4.84 -49.03
C ASN A 300 -9.47 5.49 -48.91
N TYR A 301 -8.79 5.28 -47.79
CA TYR A 301 -7.43 5.78 -47.58
C TYR A 301 -6.40 4.96 -48.36
N PHE A 302 -6.61 3.65 -48.52
CA PHE A 302 -5.69 2.69 -49.15
C PHE A 302 -5.56 2.76 -50.70
N GLY A 303 -5.85 3.90 -51.34
CA GLY A 303 -5.50 4.08 -52.76
C GLY A 303 -6.42 4.95 -53.62
N LYS A 304 -7.45 5.58 -53.04
CA LYS A 304 -8.37 6.45 -53.80
C LYS A 304 -8.11 7.95 -53.62
N MET A 305 -7.18 8.32 -52.74
CA MET A 305 -6.92 9.72 -52.38
C MET A 305 -5.53 10.18 -52.81
N ASP A 306 -5.44 11.43 -53.28
CA ASP A 306 -4.17 12.13 -53.40
C ASP A 306 -3.59 12.49 -52.02
N ASP A 307 -2.33 12.90 -51.99
CA ASP A 307 -1.62 13.18 -50.74
C ASP A 307 -2.28 14.29 -49.90
N LYS A 308 -2.93 15.26 -50.55
CA LYS A 308 -3.61 16.37 -49.90
C LYS A 308 -4.90 15.93 -49.20
N ASN A 309 -5.73 15.11 -49.86
CA ASN A 309 -6.94 14.57 -49.24
C ASN A 309 -6.60 13.54 -48.16
N LEU A 310 -5.55 12.74 -48.39
CA LEU A 310 -5.07 11.77 -47.41
C LEU A 310 -4.53 12.46 -46.14
N SER A 311 -3.78 13.56 -46.26
CA SER A 311 -3.28 14.29 -45.09
C SER A 311 -4.43 14.85 -44.25
N TYR A 312 -5.44 15.41 -44.91
CA TYR A 312 -6.65 15.90 -44.22
C TYR A 312 -7.42 14.78 -43.53
N ALA A 313 -7.55 13.61 -44.17
CA ALA A 313 -8.19 12.45 -43.58
C ALA A 313 -7.45 11.95 -42.34
N ILE A 314 -6.14 11.68 -42.44
CA ILE A 314 -5.32 11.22 -41.31
C ILE A 314 -5.34 12.25 -40.16
N GLY A 315 -5.34 13.55 -40.48
CA GLY A 315 -5.46 14.61 -39.48
C GLY A 315 -6.75 14.50 -38.65
N LYS A 316 -7.88 14.13 -39.28
CA LYS A 316 -9.14 13.87 -38.56
C LYS A 316 -9.06 12.66 -37.64
N GLU A 317 -8.42 11.60 -38.09
CA GLU A 317 -8.26 10.36 -37.30
C GLU A 317 -7.39 10.59 -36.06
N VAL A 318 -6.30 11.35 -36.21
CA VAL A 318 -5.46 11.77 -35.08
C VAL A 318 -6.21 12.77 -34.17
N ALA A 319 -6.97 13.70 -34.73
CA ALA A 319 -7.79 14.62 -33.93
C ALA A 319 -8.93 13.89 -33.18
N ALA A 320 -9.44 12.77 -33.70
CA ALA A 320 -10.47 11.95 -33.05
C ALA A 320 -9.96 11.28 -31.76
N GLU A 321 -8.64 11.11 -31.61
CA GLU A 321 -8.00 10.74 -30.34
C GLU A 321 -7.98 11.88 -29.29
N LYS A 322 -8.57 13.05 -29.62
CA LYS A 322 -8.67 14.28 -28.82
C LYS A 322 -7.35 15.06 -28.67
N PHE A 323 -6.45 14.95 -29.64
CA PHE A 323 -5.28 15.81 -29.71
C PHE A 323 -5.62 17.17 -30.34
N GLY A 324 -4.96 18.23 -29.86
CA GLY A 324 -5.14 19.59 -30.35
C GLY A 324 -4.22 19.92 -31.52
N ASN A 325 -4.54 20.99 -32.26
CA ASN A 325 -3.66 21.61 -33.27
C ASN A 325 -2.96 20.60 -34.22
N VAL A 326 -3.76 19.65 -34.73
CA VAL A 326 -3.27 18.55 -35.56
C VAL A 326 -3.09 19.03 -36.99
N ASP A 327 -1.86 18.96 -37.48
CA ASP A 327 -1.50 19.23 -38.87
C ASP A 327 -0.78 18.02 -39.45
N VAL A 328 -1.09 17.69 -40.70
CA VAL A 328 -0.51 16.54 -41.40
C VAL A 328 0.04 16.95 -42.75
N ALA A 329 1.26 16.51 -43.05
CA ALA A 329 1.89 16.63 -44.35
C ALA A 329 2.40 15.27 -44.82
N ILE A 330 2.16 14.95 -46.09
CA ILE A 330 2.60 13.69 -46.71
C ILE A 330 3.50 14.03 -47.88
N ASN A 331 4.62 13.31 -47.98
CA ASN A 331 5.51 13.38 -49.12
C ASN A 331 6.08 11.99 -49.40
N GLN A 332 5.74 11.43 -50.56
CA GLN A 332 6.17 10.09 -50.98
C GLN A 332 5.80 9.02 -49.95
N ASN A 333 6.80 8.42 -49.29
CA ASN A 333 6.64 7.37 -48.28
C ASN A 333 6.74 7.88 -46.84
N LYS A 334 6.67 9.20 -46.64
CA LYS A 334 6.85 9.84 -45.33
C LYS A 334 5.63 10.66 -44.96
N ILE A 335 5.26 10.59 -43.68
CA ILE A 335 4.21 11.40 -43.09
C ILE A 335 4.74 12.19 -41.90
N TRP A 336 4.40 13.48 -41.84
CA TRP A 336 4.65 14.37 -40.72
C TRP A 336 3.33 14.73 -40.07
N VAL A 337 3.22 14.46 -38.77
CA VAL A 337 2.04 14.78 -37.97
C VAL A 337 2.46 15.64 -36.80
N GLY A 338 2.07 16.90 -36.82
CA GLY A 338 2.27 17.82 -35.72
C GLY A 338 1.02 17.90 -34.86
N PHE A 339 1.12 17.81 -33.54
CA PHE A 339 -0.04 17.80 -32.63
C PHE A 339 0.30 18.39 -31.25
N GLU A 340 -0.70 18.90 -30.55
CA GLU A 340 -0.61 19.35 -29.15
C GLU A 340 -1.18 18.28 -28.21
N ASN A 341 -0.40 17.91 -27.19
CA ASN A 341 -0.80 16.93 -26.18
C ASN A 341 -1.64 17.60 -25.08
N GLY A 342 -2.97 17.53 -25.22
CA GLY A 342 -3.93 17.94 -24.19
C GLY A 342 -4.53 16.77 -23.40
N LYS A 343 -4.14 15.52 -23.67
CA LYS A 343 -4.82 14.31 -23.18
C LYS A 343 -3.99 13.52 -22.17
N TYR A 344 -2.69 13.38 -22.39
CA TYR A 344 -1.84 12.51 -21.58
C TYR A 344 -0.84 13.34 -20.77
N ASN A 345 -0.58 12.93 -19.51
CA ASN A 345 0.50 13.53 -18.71
C ASN A 345 1.91 13.20 -19.27
N SER A 346 2.03 12.11 -20.03
CA SER A 346 3.28 11.68 -20.66
C SER A 346 3.27 12.00 -22.15
N ASP A 347 4.23 12.80 -22.58
CA ASP A 347 4.45 13.12 -24.00
C ASP A 347 4.86 11.89 -24.81
N THR A 348 5.65 10.98 -24.24
CA THR A 348 6.02 9.71 -24.88
C THR A 348 4.78 8.85 -25.14
N LYS A 349 3.85 8.77 -24.17
CA LYS A 349 2.57 8.06 -24.34
C LYS A 349 1.72 8.70 -25.43
N ALA A 350 1.67 10.04 -25.48
CA ALA A 350 0.96 10.77 -26.51
C ALA A 350 1.54 10.51 -27.91
N ILE A 351 2.87 10.59 -28.06
CA ILE A 351 3.58 10.27 -29.30
C ILE A 351 3.29 8.84 -29.75
N GLY A 352 3.42 7.86 -28.84
CA GLY A 352 3.12 6.45 -29.14
C GLY A 352 1.67 6.24 -29.59
N ARG A 353 0.71 6.92 -28.96
CA ARG A 353 -0.72 6.88 -29.35
C ARG A 353 -0.93 7.42 -30.76
N VAL A 354 -0.32 8.57 -31.08
CA VAL A 354 -0.40 9.16 -32.43
C VAL A 354 0.21 8.22 -33.48
N MET A 355 1.38 7.64 -33.20
CA MET A 355 2.03 6.69 -34.11
C MET A 355 1.18 5.43 -34.35
N ASP A 356 0.58 4.84 -33.31
CA ASP A 356 -0.32 3.68 -33.46
C ASP A 356 -1.62 4.04 -34.21
N THR A 357 -2.13 5.27 -34.06
CA THR A 357 -3.26 5.74 -34.86
C THR A 357 -2.89 5.89 -36.34
N ILE A 358 -1.72 6.48 -36.63
CA ILE A 358 -1.23 6.64 -38.00
C ILE A 358 -0.97 5.28 -38.65
N ASP A 359 -0.31 4.35 -37.97
CA ASP A 359 -0.05 3.02 -38.53
C ASP A 359 -1.35 2.28 -38.89
N GLU A 360 -2.42 2.51 -38.13
CA GLU A 360 -3.72 1.88 -38.36
C GLU A 360 -4.45 2.40 -39.62
N VAL A 361 -4.21 3.66 -40.02
CA VAL A 361 -4.96 4.33 -41.11
C VAL A 361 -4.10 4.69 -42.33
N ALA A 362 -2.77 4.74 -42.17
CA ALA A 362 -1.87 5.12 -43.24
C ALA A 362 -1.76 4.01 -44.30
N PRO A 363 -1.78 4.34 -45.60
CA PRO A 363 -1.63 3.37 -46.68
C PRO A 363 -0.28 2.67 -46.65
N GLU A 364 -0.19 1.46 -47.23
CA GLU A 364 1.06 0.67 -47.22
C GLU A 364 2.27 1.39 -47.82
N ARG A 365 2.05 2.34 -48.74
CA ARG A 365 3.12 3.16 -49.34
C ARG A 365 3.85 4.09 -48.36
N ILE A 366 3.29 4.33 -47.17
CA ILE A 366 3.90 5.16 -46.13
C ILE A 366 4.72 4.24 -45.25
N ASP A 367 6.02 4.52 -45.11
CA ASP A 367 6.96 3.70 -44.34
C ASP A 367 7.45 4.40 -43.08
N THR A 368 7.65 5.73 -43.13
CA THR A 368 8.24 6.49 -42.03
C THR A 368 7.27 7.52 -41.47
N ILE A 369 7.14 7.54 -40.16
CA ILE A 369 6.30 8.49 -39.40
C ILE A 369 7.21 9.47 -38.67
N TYR A 370 6.94 10.76 -38.86
CA TYR A 370 7.46 11.85 -38.06
C TYR A 370 6.33 12.43 -37.22
N THR A 371 6.48 12.42 -35.90
CA THR A 371 5.53 13.08 -35.00
C THR A 371 6.21 14.29 -34.37
N ALA A 372 5.58 15.46 -34.49
CA ALA A 372 6.04 16.69 -33.88
C ALA A 372 5.08 17.09 -32.75
N LEU A 373 5.55 17.01 -31.51
CA LEU A 373 4.83 17.55 -30.37
C LEU A 373 4.95 19.07 -30.40
N LYS A 374 3.81 19.76 -30.45
CA LYS A 374 3.73 21.22 -30.45
C LYS A 374 3.45 21.76 -29.06
N GLN A 375 3.96 22.96 -28.80
CA GLN A 375 3.55 23.79 -27.68
C GLN A 375 3.34 25.23 -28.18
N SER A 376 2.12 25.75 -28.02
CA SER A 376 1.74 27.08 -28.52
C SER A 376 2.06 27.29 -30.01
N GLY A 377 1.78 26.27 -30.83
CA GLY A 377 2.02 26.30 -32.28
C GLY A 377 3.48 26.19 -32.73
N LYS A 378 4.43 25.87 -31.84
CA LYS A 378 5.84 25.60 -32.17
C LYS A 378 6.20 24.15 -31.90
N ASP A 379 6.97 23.53 -32.79
CA ASP A 379 7.48 22.17 -32.61
C ASP A 379 8.50 22.14 -31.47
N LEU A 380 8.23 21.32 -30.44
CA LEU A 380 9.06 21.14 -29.26
C LEU A 380 9.94 19.90 -29.39
N ILE A 381 9.33 18.76 -29.73
CA ILE A 381 9.99 17.45 -29.88
C ILE A 381 9.55 16.85 -31.20
N VAL A 382 10.51 16.37 -32.00
CA VAL A 382 10.23 15.62 -33.23
C VAL A 382 10.76 14.21 -33.05
N ALA A 383 9.87 13.22 -33.08
CA ALA A 383 10.24 11.81 -33.09
C ALA A 383 10.08 11.25 -34.50
N ARG A 384 11.05 10.43 -34.92
CA ARG A 384 11.01 9.68 -36.18
C ARG A 384 10.97 8.19 -35.85
N MET A 385 10.06 7.46 -36.48
CA MET A 385 10.01 6.01 -36.37
C MET A 385 9.56 5.39 -37.70
N ASP A 386 10.12 4.24 -38.05
CA ASP A 386 9.63 3.47 -39.19
C ASP A 386 8.42 2.64 -38.73
N ARG A 387 7.42 2.45 -39.60
CA ARG A 387 6.17 1.76 -39.22
C ARG A 387 6.36 0.33 -38.76
N SER A 388 7.41 -0.33 -39.27
CA SER A 388 7.78 -1.68 -38.81
C SER A 388 8.15 -1.69 -37.32
N ASP A 389 8.86 -0.65 -36.84
CA ASP A 389 9.22 -0.51 -35.43
C ASP A 389 7.99 -0.20 -34.57
N VAL A 390 7.07 0.64 -35.06
CA VAL A 390 5.80 0.93 -34.38
C VAL A 390 5.00 -0.36 -34.14
N ARG A 391 4.94 -1.25 -35.15
CA ARG A 391 4.28 -2.55 -35.04
C ARG A 391 5.02 -3.49 -34.09
N ALA A 392 6.36 -3.53 -34.16
CA ALA A 392 7.16 -4.37 -33.27
C ALA A 392 6.98 -3.97 -31.79
N ILE A 393 6.92 -2.67 -31.49
CA ILE A 393 6.63 -2.15 -30.14
C ILE A 393 5.21 -2.54 -29.71
N LYS A 394 4.23 -2.42 -30.61
CA LYS A 394 2.82 -2.76 -30.34
C LYS A 394 2.61 -4.24 -30.02
N ASP A 395 3.32 -5.11 -30.75
CA ASP A 395 3.22 -6.56 -30.58
C ASP A 395 4.09 -7.08 -29.42
N GLY A 396 4.80 -6.19 -28.70
CA GLY A 396 5.57 -6.51 -27.51
C GLY A 396 6.96 -7.10 -27.78
N TYR A 397 7.49 -6.96 -28.99
CA TYR A 397 8.83 -7.46 -29.36
C TYR A 397 9.98 -6.55 -28.90
N VAL A 398 9.68 -5.35 -28.40
CA VAL A 398 10.64 -4.38 -27.85
C VAL A 398 10.16 -3.96 -26.46
N SER A 399 11.02 -4.06 -25.45
CA SER A 399 10.63 -3.71 -24.07
C SER A 399 10.68 -2.20 -23.84
N SER A 400 9.88 -1.69 -22.91
CA SER A 400 9.87 -0.28 -22.50
C SER A 400 11.23 0.23 -22.00
N ASP A 401 12.12 -0.67 -21.56
CA ASP A 401 13.46 -0.33 -21.06
C ASP A 401 14.48 -0.12 -22.19
N GLU A 402 14.22 -0.66 -23.39
CA GLU A 402 15.11 -0.49 -24.56
C GLU A 402 14.91 0.86 -25.27
N ILE A 403 13.76 1.51 -25.06
CA ILE A 403 13.39 2.79 -25.71
C ILE A 403 14.06 4.00 -25.02
N GLN A 404 14.59 3.85 -23.80
CA GLN A 404 15.23 4.94 -23.04
C GLN A 404 16.74 5.07 -23.23
N LYS A 405 17.38 4.18 -24.01
CA LYS A 405 18.80 4.28 -24.39
C LYS A 405 18.95 4.93 -25.76
#